data_AF-A8BCC7-F1
#
_entry.id   AF-A8BCC7-F1
#
_cell.length_a   1.000
_cell.length_b   1.000
_cell.length_c   1.000
_cell.angle_alpha   90.00
_cell.angle_beta   90.00
_cell.angle_gamma   90.00
#
_symmetry.space_group_name_H-M   'P 1'
#
loop_
_entity.id
_entity.type
_entity.pdbx_description
1 polymer ?
#
loop_
_entity_poly.entity_id
_entity_poly.type
_entity_poly.pdbx_seq_one_letter_code
_entity_poly.pdbx_strand_id
1 'polypeptide(L)'
;MSENLGTDHNDYGTTSTLNAVDVHIALTAIEDAVNKLALLDDLAPDLATHRDELTLYVGTEISRIITKQRALEDQLIKVIDNRNALLQNNSTRAVIQASNAEVTEISKAIKAATSELCRNLRENPSVSENLRKTQAHRSYVHKLLTTAYAELKQKHSYTDLDRTVSEAHMVLIEEKRLEERAQKAKNAVRELQEEIDKTRSEHQKTLTEQQEHLKELREELVTQRTRITDTVRLYQRELVAANNEADRLRTGELRKGQNLLNDIAAVLQQEEASHEILHQILQDDGQQMTKAAGDWLLKSEEVIGRLEGEIAHLEQVKKQNSEKIFEMERQDEENMEEKKRWEEEEAFKQRMHETLFDARNMRLEVTRKYLQDTWRLALDPPDPEKKKKKGSKGKKGSKGKKGK
;
A
#
# COMPACT_ATOMS: atom_id res chain seq x y z
N MET A 1 17.26 -73.38 -25.51
CA MET A 1 17.99 -74.65 -25.53
C MET A 1 17.38 -75.50 -24.44
N SER A 2 16.39 -76.32 -24.80
CA SER A 2 15.74 -77.23 -23.84
C SER A 2 16.12 -78.64 -24.25
N GLU A 3 16.67 -79.38 -23.30
CA GLU A 3 17.28 -80.68 -23.52
C GLU A 3 16.25 -81.72 -23.93
N ASN A 4 16.67 -82.67 -24.77
CA ASN A 4 15.93 -83.90 -24.98
C ASN A 4 15.79 -84.61 -23.62
N LEU A 5 14.62 -84.50 -23.00
CA LEU A 5 14.17 -85.50 -22.03
C LEU A 5 13.95 -86.79 -22.79
N GLY A 6 15.03 -87.56 -22.93
CA GLY A 6 14.99 -88.91 -23.47
C GLY A 6 14.02 -89.73 -22.65
N THR A 7 12.87 -90.03 -23.24
CA THR A 7 11.99 -91.09 -22.78
C THR A 7 12.68 -92.41 -23.08
N ASP A 8 13.64 -92.78 -22.23
CA ASP A 8 14.07 -94.16 -22.06
C ASP A 8 12.88 -94.92 -21.45
N HIS A 9 11.88 -95.19 -22.28
CA HIS A 9 10.99 -96.32 -22.11
C HIS A 9 11.88 -97.56 -22.20
N ASN A 10 12.44 -97.93 -21.05
CA ASN A 10 13.23 -99.11 -20.89
C ASN A 10 12.27 -100.29 -21.07
N ASP A 11 12.23 -100.80 -22.29
CA ASP A 11 11.31 -101.83 -22.77
C ASP A 11 11.72 -103.18 -22.18
N TYR A 12 11.58 -103.29 -20.85
CA TYR A 12 11.64 -104.55 -20.13
C TYR A 12 10.36 -105.33 -20.39
N GLY A 13 10.21 -105.77 -21.64
CA GLY A 13 9.51 -107.01 -21.99
C GLY A 13 10.25 -108.23 -21.41
N THR A 14 10.63 -108.18 -20.12
CA THR A 14 11.09 -109.34 -19.38
C THR A 14 9.92 -110.30 -19.30
N THR A 15 10.04 -111.41 -20.02
CA THR A 15 9.07 -112.50 -20.00
C THR A 15 8.77 -112.87 -18.56
N SER A 16 7.57 -112.57 -18.08
CA SER A 16 7.16 -112.85 -16.68
C SER A 16 7.09 -114.34 -16.35
N THR A 17 7.42 -115.21 -17.31
CA THR A 17 7.62 -116.65 -17.17
C THR A 17 9.05 -116.97 -16.74
N LEU A 18 9.20 -117.65 -15.62
CA LEU A 18 10.49 -118.06 -15.04
C LEU A 18 10.86 -119.50 -15.47
N ASN A 19 12.16 -119.82 -15.48
CA ASN A 19 12.62 -121.20 -15.66
C ASN A 19 12.28 -122.05 -14.42
N ALA A 20 12.16 -123.37 -14.58
CA ALA A 20 11.72 -124.27 -13.51
C ALA A 20 12.60 -124.22 -12.24
N VAL A 21 13.91 -123.97 -12.39
CA VAL A 21 14.84 -123.78 -11.26
C VAL A 21 14.52 -122.48 -10.50
N ASP A 22 14.32 -121.38 -11.23
CA ASP A 22 14.03 -120.06 -10.65
C ASP A 22 12.63 -120.04 -10.00
N VAL A 23 11.65 -120.73 -10.60
CA VAL A 23 10.32 -120.95 -9.98
C VAL A 23 10.46 -121.73 -8.67
N HIS A 24 11.29 -122.78 -8.60
CA HIS A 24 11.47 -123.53 -7.36
C HIS A 24 12.13 -122.68 -6.25
N ILE A 25 13.13 -121.87 -6.60
CA ILE A 25 13.77 -120.91 -5.67
C ILE A 25 12.77 -119.84 -5.22
N ALA A 26 11.99 -119.27 -6.15
CA ALA A 26 10.98 -118.26 -5.82
C ALA A 26 9.85 -118.82 -4.95
N LEU A 27 9.36 -120.03 -5.26
CA LEU A 27 8.32 -120.70 -4.45
C LEU A 27 8.81 -120.96 -3.03
N THR A 28 10.02 -121.51 -2.84
CA THR A 28 10.55 -121.79 -1.50
C THR A 28 10.77 -120.50 -0.68
N ALA A 29 11.26 -119.42 -1.31
CA ALA A 29 11.43 -118.12 -0.65
C ALA A 29 10.08 -117.45 -0.29
N ILE A 30 9.09 -117.50 -1.19
CA ILE A 30 7.76 -116.93 -0.94
C ILE A 30 6.99 -117.76 0.07
N GLU A 31 7.11 -119.10 0.06
CA GLU A 31 6.49 -119.99 1.04
C GLU A 31 7.02 -119.72 2.45
N ASP A 32 8.33 -119.59 2.61
CA ASP A 32 8.96 -119.16 3.88
C ASP A 32 8.49 -117.76 4.32
N ALA A 33 8.37 -116.80 3.40
CA ALA A 33 7.87 -115.46 3.69
C ALA A 33 6.38 -115.45 4.09
N VAL A 34 5.52 -116.22 3.41
CA VAL A 34 4.10 -116.38 3.73
C VAL A 34 3.95 -117.07 5.08
N ASN A 35 4.67 -118.15 5.34
CA ASN A 35 4.66 -118.85 6.63
C ASN A 35 5.13 -117.95 7.79
N LYS A 36 6.16 -117.12 7.56
CA LYS A 36 6.62 -116.11 8.55
C LYS A 36 5.58 -115.01 8.78
N LEU A 37 4.87 -114.56 7.75
CA LEU A 37 3.80 -113.58 7.90
C LEU A 37 2.57 -114.16 8.60
N ALA A 38 2.18 -115.40 8.28
CA ALA A 38 1.14 -116.12 8.99
C ALA A 38 1.51 -116.32 10.47
N LEU A 39 2.75 -116.75 10.76
CA LEU A 39 3.27 -116.83 12.13
C LEU A 39 3.26 -115.48 12.85
N LEU A 40 3.51 -114.36 12.14
CA LEU A 40 3.43 -113.01 12.71
C LEU A 40 2.00 -112.50 12.91
N ASP A 41 1.01 -113.06 12.21
CA ASP A 41 -0.42 -112.83 12.43
C ASP A 41 -0.95 -113.75 13.56
N ASP A 42 -0.41 -114.96 13.73
CA ASP A 42 -0.70 -115.87 14.87
C ASP A 42 -0.02 -115.41 16.18
N LEU A 43 1.19 -114.84 16.09
CA LEU A 43 1.86 -114.14 17.20
C LEU A 43 1.35 -112.70 17.38
N ALA A 44 0.54 -112.17 16.46
CA ALA A 44 -0.07 -110.87 16.69
C ALA A 44 -1.05 -111.00 17.87
N PRO A 45 -0.79 -110.33 19.00
CA PRO A 45 -1.72 -110.37 20.12
C PRO A 45 -3.05 -109.75 19.68
N ASP A 46 -4.15 -110.21 20.28
CA ASP A 46 -5.48 -109.65 20.04
C ASP A 46 -5.41 -108.12 20.08
N LEU A 47 -5.78 -107.48 18.96
CA LEU A 47 -5.67 -106.04 18.78
C LEU A 47 -6.46 -105.27 19.85
N ALA A 48 -7.43 -105.90 20.54
CA ALA A 48 -8.10 -105.30 21.68
C ALA A 48 -7.19 -105.18 22.92
N THR A 49 -6.46 -106.24 23.30
CA THR A 49 -5.70 -106.29 24.55
C THR A 49 -4.44 -105.44 24.46
N HIS A 50 -3.63 -105.63 23.41
CA HIS A 50 -2.35 -104.96 23.27
C HIS A 50 -2.47 -103.46 22.89
N ARG A 51 -3.62 -103.05 22.34
CA ARG A 51 -3.97 -101.64 22.14
C ARG A 51 -4.04 -100.90 23.47
N ASP A 52 -4.67 -101.49 24.48
CA ASP A 52 -4.88 -100.84 25.77
C ASP A 52 -3.57 -100.76 26.55
N GLU A 53 -2.71 -101.80 26.48
CA GLU A 53 -1.35 -101.77 27.04
C GLU A 53 -0.42 -100.73 26.38
N LEU A 54 -0.39 -100.68 25.04
CA LEU A 54 0.46 -99.71 24.32
C LEU A 54 -0.07 -98.27 24.47
N THR A 55 -1.40 -98.09 24.53
CA THR A 55 -2.01 -96.78 24.84
C THR A 55 -1.71 -96.36 26.27
N LEU A 56 -1.72 -97.29 27.23
CA LEU A 56 -1.31 -97.02 28.60
C LEU A 56 0.17 -96.64 28.66
N TYR A 57 1.07 -97.37 27.99
CA TYR A 57 2.50 -97.06 27.94
C TYR A 57 2.76 -95.64 27.39
N VAL A 58 2.22 -95.32 26.21
CA VAL A 58 2.34 -93.98 25.62
C VAL A 58 1.68 -92.91 26.50
N GLY A 59 0.54 -93.22 27.14
CA GLY A 59 -0.13 -92.35 28.11
C GLY A 59 0.70 -92.08 29.37
N THR A 60 1.41 -93.08 29.90
CA THR A 60 2.33 -92.91 31.04
C THR A 60 3.54 -92.07 30.67
N GLU A 61 4.08 -92.21 29.45
CA GLU A 61 5.20 -91.41 28.96
C GLU A 61 4.80 -89.94 28.72
N ILE A 62 3.64 -89.70 28.11
CA ILE A 62 3.05 -88.35 27.99
C ILE A 62 2.85 -87.75 29.39
N SER A 63 2.32 -88.53 30.35
CA SER A 63 2.13 -88.09 31.73
C SER A 63 3.46 -87.77 32.43
N ARG A 64 4.53 -88.53 32.17
CA ARG A 64 5.90 -88.29 32.66
C ARG A 64 6.48 -87.00 32.11
N ILE A 65 6.23 -86.69 30.83
CA ILE A 65 6.68 -85.42 30.21
C ILE A 65 5.88 -84.24 30.76
N ILE A 66 4.56 -84.37 30.95
CA ILE A 66 3.71 -83.31 31.54
C ILE A 66 4.11 -83.03 32.99
N THR A 67 4.38 -84.05 33.82
CA THR A 67 4.83 -83.83 35.20
C THR A 67 6.24 -83.20 35.26
N LYS A 68 7.16 -83.61 34.37
CA LYS A 68 8.46 -82.96 34.18
C LYS A 68 8.32 -81.49 33.76
N GLN A 69 7.40 -81.17 32.84
CA GLN A 69 7.14 -79.79 32.41
C GLN A 69 6.60 -78.94 33.58
N ARG A 70 5.58 -79.42 34.30
CA ARG A 70 5.03 -78.70 35.47
C ARG A 70 6.09 -78.47 36.56
N ALA A 71 6.94 -79.46 36.83
CA ALA A 71 8.04 -79.29 37.79
C ALA A 71 9.05 -78.20 37.37
N LEU A 72 9.30 -78.05 36.07
CA LEU A 72 10.13 -76.96 35.54
C LEU A 72 9.41 -75.60 35.60
N GLU A 73 8.10 -75.56 35.38
CA GLU A 73 7.26 -74.35 35.55
C GLU A 73 7.26 -73.88 37.02
N ASP A 74 7.07 -74.80 37.97
CA ASP A 74 7.17 -74.52 39.42
C ASP A 74 8.56 -74.03 39.84
N GLN A 75 9.63 -74.56 39.23
CA GLN A 75 10.99 -74.08 39.43
C GLN A 75 11.20 -72.69 38.84
N LEU A 76 10.67 -72.42 37.63
CA LEU A 76 10.75 -71.11 36.98
C LEU A 76 10.09 -70.03 37.84
N ILE A 77 8.90 -70.28 38.39
CA ILE A 77 8.19 -69.36 39.28
C ILE A 77 9.08 -69.02 40.49
N LYS A 78 9.62 -70.03 41.19
CA LYS A 78 10.50 -69.83 42.36
C LYS A 78 11.76 -69.01 42.03
N VAL A 79 12.39 -69.26 40.88
CA VAL A 79 13.57 -68.50 40.46
C VAL A 79 13.20 -67.06 40.06
N ILE A 80 12.06 -66.83 39.42
CA ILE A 80 11.54 -65.48 39.13
C ILE A 80 11.22 -64.71 40.41
N ASP A 81 10.57 -65.33 41.38
CA ASP A 81 10.25 -64.70 42.67
C ASP A 81 11.53 -64.35 43.45
N ASN A 82 12.50 -65.26 43.50
CA ASN A 82 13.80 -65.02 44.10
C ASN A 82 14.55 -63.88 43.37
N ARG A 83 14.53 -63.86 42.03
CA ARG A 83 15.09 -62.76 41.22
C ARG A 83 14.44 -61.41 41.54
N ASN A 84 13.13 -61.39 41.70
CA ASN A 84 12.37 -60.17 42.02
C ASN A 84 12.70 -59.68 43.45
N ALA A 85 12.87 -60.59 44.43
CA ALA A 85 13.35 -60.25 45.76
C ALA A 85 14.81 -59.72 45.74
N LEU A 86 15.70 -60.33 44.96
CA LEU A 86 17.08 -59.86 44.78
C LEU A 86 17.15 -58.45 44.19
N LEU A 87 16.25 -58.11 43.25
CA LEU A 87 16.09 -56.77 42.68
C LEU A 87 15.57 -55.75 43.71
N GLN A 88 14.62 -56.12 44.56
CA GLN A 88 14.10 -55.24 45.63
C GLN A 88 15.16 -55.00 46.73
N ASN A 89 15.99 -55.99 47.03
CA ASN A 89 17.00 -55.94 48.10
C ASN A 89 18.35 -55.31 47.68
N ASN A 90 18.41 -54.59 46.55
CA ASN A 90 19.64 -53.96 46.02
C ASN A 90 20.84 -54.92 45.89
N SER A 91 20.58 -56.17 45.48
CA SER A 91 21.62 -57.19 45.35
C SER A 91 22.66 -56.84 44.28
N THR A 92 23.89 -57.37 44.41
CA THR A 92 24.97 -57.09 43.46
C THR A 92 24.60 -57.55 42.03
N ARG A 93 24.95 -56.74 41.03
CA ARG A 93 24.70 -57.00 39.59
C ARG A 93 25.07 -58.42 39.14
N ALA A 94 26.16 -58.99 39.68
CA ALA A 94 26.59 -60.36 39.38
C ALA A 94 25.58 -61.43 39.83
N VAL A 95 24.95 -61.26 41.00
CA VAL A 95 23.95 -62.20 41.54
C VAL A 95 22.66 -62.14 40.72
N ILE A 96 22.22 -60.93 40.36
CA ILE A 96 21.07 -60.72 39.46
C ILE A 96 21.35 -61.32 38.07
N GLN A 97 22.59 -61.20 37.56
CA GLN A 97 22.98 -61.79 36.27
C GLN A 97 23.00 -63.32 36.32
N ALA A 98 23.48 -63.93 37.41
CA ALA A 98 23.41 -65.38 37.61
C ALA A 98 21.96 -65.89 37.66
N SER A 99 21.09 -65.21 38.40
CA SER A 99 19.65 -65.53 38.45
C SER A 99 18.96 -65.36 37.09
N ASN A 100 19.30 -64.32 36.31
CA ASN A 100 18.81 -64.20 34.93
C ASN A 100 19.27 -65.36 34.03
N ALA A 101 20.52 -65.84 34.19
CA ALA A 101 21.01 -67.01 33.45
C ALA A 101 20.22 -68.28 33.82
N GLU A 102 19.96 -68.51 35.11
CA GLU A 102 19.14 -69.62 35.60
C GLU A 102 17.70 -69.58 35.03
N VAL A 103 17.06 -68.41 35.02
CA VAL A 103 15.76 -68.20 34.35
C VAL A 103 15.82 -68.59 32.86
N THR A 104 16.90 -68.22 32.16
CA THR A 104 17.03 -68.58 30.73
C THR A 104 17.26 -70.07 30.50
N GLU A 105 18.01 -70.77 31.37
CA GLU A 105 18.22 -72.21 31.24
C GLU A 105 16.95 -73.01 31.58
N ILE A 106 16.21 -72.66 32.63
CA ILE A 106 14.91 -73.29 32.93
C ILE A 106 13.93 -73.02 31.79
N SER A 107 13.92 -71.81 31.22
CA SER A 107 13.09 -71.48 30.05
C SER A 107 13.46 -72.30 28.79
N LYS A 108 14.74 -72.62 28.58
CA LYS A 108 15.16 -73.56 27.52
C LYS A 108 14.71 -74.99 27.82
N ALA A 109 14.84 -75.44 29.07
CA ALA A 109 14.42 -76.78 29.50
C ALA A 109 12.90 -76.99 29.34
N ILE A 110 12.09 -75.98 29.68
CA ILE A 110 10.63 -76.00 29.42
C ILE A 110 10.37 -76.12 27.92
N LYS A 111 10.98 -75.27 27.09
CA LYS A 111 10.82 -75.34 25.61
C LYS A 111 11.23 -76.71 25.05
N ALA A 112 12.29 -77.32 25.58
CA ALA A 112 12.71 -78.67 25.20
C ALA A 112 11.67 -79.73 25.61
N ALA A 113 11.15 -79.68 26.85
CA ALA A 113 10.12 -80.60 27.33
C ALA A 113 8.79 -80.45 26.56
N THR A 114 8.37 -79.22 26.23
CA THR A 114 7.19 -78.97 25.38
C THR A 114 7.43 -79.44 23.95
N SER A 115 8.64 -79.30 23.40
CA SER A 115 8.99 -79.85 22.08
C SER A 115 8.97 -81.39 22.09
N GLU A 116 9.49 -82.01 23.16
CA GLU A 116 9.44 -83.46 23.41
C GLU A 116 7.99 -83.96 23.51
N LEU A 117 7.11 -83.21 24.20
CA LEU A 117 5.66 -83.50 24.27
C LEU A 117 4.98 -83.40 22.90
N CYS A 118 5.14 -82.28 22.20
CA CYS A 118 4.56 -82.07 20.87
C CYS A 118 5.09 -83.08 19.84
N ARG A 119 6.35 -83.52 19.96
CA ARG A 119 6.91 -84.58 19.13
C ARG A 119 6.23 -85.91 19.41
N ASN A 120 6.16 -86.34 20.67
CA ASN A 120 5.53 -87.61 21.05
C ASN A 120 4.05 -87.69 20.64
N LEU A 121 3.30 -86.59 20.82
CA LEU A 121 1.89 -86.48 20.39
C LEU A 121 1.72 -86.53 18.86
N ARG A 122 2.70 -86.04 18.09
CA ARG A 122 2.69 -86.08 16.62
C ARG A 122 3.15 -87.42 16.05
N GLU A 123 4.11 -88.08 16.70
CA GLU A 123 4.65 -89.39 16.30
C GLU A 123 3.70 -90.54 16.67
N ASN A 124 2.95 -90.39 17.77
CA ASN A 124 1.96 -91.37 18.25
C ASN A 124 0.55 -90.78 18.33
N PRO A 125 -0.05 -90.28 17.22
CA PRO A 125 -1.35 -89.60 17.25
C PRO A 125 -2.50 -90.56 17.58
N SER A 126 -2.37 -91.83 17.21
CA SER A 126 -3.28 -92.91 17.61
C SER A 126 -2.57 -94.26 17.49
N VAL A 127 -2.21 -94.84 18.64
CA VAL A 127 -1.63 -96.19 18.74
C VAL A 127 -2.56 -97.22 18.07
N SER A 128 -3.88 -97.10 18.34
CA SER A 128 -4.94 -97.93 17.75
C SER A 128 -4.99 -97.85 16.23
N GLU A 129 -4.84 -96.65 15.65
CA GLU A 129 -4.87 -96.48 14.19
C GLU A 129 -3.59 -97.01 13.54
N ASN A 130 -2.44 -96.77 14.16
CA ASN A 130 -1.15 -97.30 13.68
C ASN A 130 -1.15 -98.83 13.70
N LEU A 131 -1.59 -99.46 14.81
CA LEU A 131 -1.72 -100.92 14.91
C LEU A 131 -2.67 -101.49 13.83
N ARG A 132 -3.83 -100.84 13.61
CA ARG A 132 -4.77 -101.21 12.55
C ARG A 132 -4.16 -101.08 11.15
N LYS A 133 -3.39 -100.02 10.87
CA LYS A 133 -2.68 -99.83 9.59
C LYS A 133 -1.63 -100.92 9.39
N THR A 134 -0.78 -101.17 10.39
CA THR A 134 0.21 -102.25 10.35
C THR A 134 -0.44 -103.61 10.08
N GLN A 135 -1.55 -103.93 10.74
CA GLN A 135 -2.24 -105.19 10.50
C GLN A 135 -2.86 -105.26 9.10
N ALA A 136 -3.50 -104.19 8.62
CA ALA A 136 -4.01 -104.12 7.25
C ALA A 136 -2.90 -104.28 6.20
N HIS A 137 -1.72 -103.69 6.44
CA HIS A 137 -0.55 -103.81 5.56
C HIS A 137 0.01 -105.24 5.57
N ARG A 138 0.14 -105.89 6.74
CA ARG A 138 0.54 -107.30 6.86
C ARG A 138 -0.39 -108.21 6.08
N SER A 139 -1.70 -108.11 6.33
CA SER A 139 -2.70 -108.91 5.63
C SER A 139 -2.76 -108.62 4.13
N TYR A 140 -2.44 -107.40 3.68
CA TYR A 140 -2.30 -107.07 2.26
C TYR A 140 -1.08 -107.77 1.63
N VAL A 141 0.10 -107.64 2.24
CA VAL A 141 1.34 -108.29 1.76
C VAL A 141 1.21 -109.81 1.78
N HIS A 142 0.61 -110.39 2.83
CA HIS A 142 0.35 -111.83 2.93
C HIS A 142 -0.58 -112.31 1.79
N LYS A 143 -1.64 -111.57 1.46
CA LYS A 143 -2.52 -111.88 0.32
C LYS A 143 -1.77 -111.77 -1.02
N LEU A 144 -0.96 -110.72 -1.18
CA LEU A 144 -0.17 -110.49 -2.40
C LEU A 144 0.81 -111.63 -2.65
N LEU A 145 1.59 -112.01 -1.63
CA LEU A 145 2.55 -113.12 -1.69
C LEU A 145 1.86 -114.48 -1.87
N THR A 146 0.74 -114.73 -1.17
CA THR A 146 -0.06 -115.95 -1.38
C THR A 146 -0.59 -116.06 -2.81
N THR A 147 -1.01 -114.93 -3.41
CA THR A 147 -1.48 -114.87 -4.80
C THR A 147 -0.33 -115.12 -5.78
N ALA A 148 0.83 -114.49 -5.57
CA ALA A 148 2.02 -114.70 -6.38
C ALA A 148 2.55 -116.15 -6.28
N TYR A 149 2.53 -116.76 -5.09
CA TYR A 149 2.87 -118.18 -4.90
C TYR A 149 1.95 -119.09 -5.71
N ALA A 150 0.63 -118.83 -5.71
CA ALA A 150 -0.33 -119.58 -6.51
C ALA A 150 -0.11 -119.37 -8.02
N GLU A 151 0.19 -118.15 -8.47
CA GLU A 151 0.51 -117.85 -9.88
C GLU A 151 1.78 -118.61 -10.33
N LEU A 152 2.86 -118.52 -9.56
CA LEU A 152 4.13 -119.19 -9.85
C LEU A 152 3.96 -120.71 -9.89
N LYS A 153 3.23 -121.29 -8.95
CA LYS A 153 3.01 -122.74 -8.84
C LYS A 153 2.16 -123.32 -9.98
N GLN A 154 1.25 -122.53 -10.54
CA GLN A 154 0.34 -122.98 -11.62
C GLN A 154 0.83 -122.61 -13.01
N LYS A 155 1.33 -121.39 -13.19
CA LYS A 155 1.63 -120.76 -14.49
C LYS A 155 3.13 -120.57 -14.73
N HIS A 156 3.99 -120.84 -13.74
CA HIS A 156 5.43 -120.50 -13.77
C HIS A 156 5.66 -118.99 -14.05
N SER A 157 4.73 -118.15 -13.57
CA SER A 157 4.62 -116.72 -13.92
C SER A 157 4.34 -115.85 -12.70
N TYR A 158 4.71 -114.56 -12.80
CA TYR A 158 4.49 -113.53 -11.76
C TYR A 158 3.85 -112.23 -12.29
N THR A 159 3.11 -112.30 -13.41
CA THR A 159 2.46 -111.15 -14.07
C THR A 159 1.59 -110.29 -13.17
N ASP A 160 0.80 -110.91 -12.26
CA ASP A 160 -0.10 -110.15 -11.39
C ASP A 160 0.67 -109.43 -10.27
N LEU A 161 1.77 -110.01 -9.79
CA LEU A 161 2.68 -109.37 -8.83
C LEU A 161 3.44 -108.21 -9.49
N ASP A 162 3.99 -108.43 -10.68
CA ASP A 162 4.75 -107.42 -11.42
C ASP A 162 3.88 -106.20 -11.75
N ARG A 163 2.66 -106.43 -12.23
CA ARG A 163 1.69 -105.38 -12.52
C ARG A 163 1.33 -104.59 -11.26
N THR A 164 0.99 -105.26 -10.15
CA THR A 164 0.57 -104.57 -8.91
C THR A 164 1.72 -103.79 -8.26
N VAL A 165 2.95 -104.30 -8.30
CA VAL A 165 4.14 -103.57 -7.85
C VAL A 165 4.45 -102.37 -8.76
N SER A 166 4.33 -102.54 -10.07
CA SER A 166 4.56 -101.46 -11.06
C SER A 166 3.51 -100.35 -10.95
N GLU A 167 2.22 -100.69 -10.81
CA GLU A 167 1.13 -99.74 -10.55
C GLU A 167 1.41 -98.94 -9.27
N ALA A 168 1.78 -99.60 -8.17
CA ALA A 168 2.12 -98.94 -6.90
C ALA A 168 3.38 -98.06 -7.00
N HIS A 169 4.39 -98.50 -7.75
CA HIS A 169 5.62 -97.74 -7.96
C HIS A 169 5.37 -96.45 -8.77
N MET A 170 4.51 -96.51 -9.79
CA MET A 170 4.09 -95.33 -10.56
C MET A 170 3.31 -94.32 -9.70
N VAL A 171 2.43 -94.79 -8.81
CA VAL A 171 1.74 -93.93 -7.85
C VAL A 171 2.75 -93.24 -6.91
N LEU A 172 3.74 -93.97 -6.39
CA LEU A 172 4.79 -93.41 -5.52
C LEU A 172 5.65 -92.36 -6.24
N ILE A 173 5.92 -92.53 -7.53
CA ILE A 173 6.65 -91.54 -8.34
C ILE A 173 5.82 -90.25 -8.48
N GLU A 174 4.54 -90.35 -8.85
CA GLU A 174 3.70 -89.16 -8.99
C GLU A 174 3.40 -88.48 -7.64
N GLU A 175 3.29 -89.24 -6.53
CA GLU A 175 3.18 -88.66 -5.19
C GLU A 175 4.41 -87.80 -4.84
N LYS A 176 5.62 -88.34 -5.01
CA LYS A 176 6.88 -87.58 -4.81
C LYS A 176 6.95 -86.35 -5.72
N ARG A 177 6.53 -86.49 -6.98
CA ARG A 177 6.50 -85.39 -7.95
C ARG A 177 5.50 -84.29 -7.56
N LEU A 178 4.37 -84.66 -6.96
CA LEU A 178 3.39 -83.73 -6.41
C LEU A 178 3.91 -83.06 -5.13
N GLU A 179 4.59 -83.79 -4.25
CA GLU A 179 5.24 -83.23 -3.05
C GLU A 179 6.32 -82.21 -3.43
N GLU A 180 7.19 -82.52 -4.40
CA GLU A 180 8.17 -81.57 -4.93
C GLU A 180 7.52 -80.30 -5.51
N ARG A 181 6.45 -80.46 -6.29
CA ARG A 181 5.69 -79.32 -6.86
C ARG A 181 5.07 -78.48 -5.74
N ALA A 182 4.48 -79.11 -4.73
CA ALA A 182 3.89 -78.42 -3.58
C ALA A 182 4.95 -77.67 -2.76
N GLN A 183 6.12 -78.26 -2.55
CA GLN A 183 7.23 -77.61 -1.85
C GLN A 183 7.84 -76.46 -2.66
N LYS A 184 7.97 -76.61 -3.98
CA LYS A 184 8.38 -75.51 -4.90
C LYS A 184 7.37 -74.36 -4.85
N ALA A 185 6.07 -74.65 -4.92
CA ALA A 185 5.02 -73.64 -4.80
C ALA A 185 5.02 -72.94 -3.43
N LYS A 186 5.20 -73.68 -2.34
CA LYS A 186 5.31 -73.15 -0.97
C LYS A 186 6.52 -72.22 -0.80
N ASN A 187 7.67 -72.57 -1.38
CA ASN A 187 8.85 -71.71 -1.39
C ASN A 187 8.59 -70.41 -2.18
N ALA A 188 8.01 -70.51 -3.38
CA ALA A 188 7.67 -69.34 -4.20
C ALA A 188 6.66 -68.40 -3.51
N VAL A 189 5.66 -68.94 -2.82
CA VAL A 189 4.71 -68.13 -2.02
C VAL A 189 5.43 -67.41 -0.87
N ARG A 190 6.42 -68.05 -0.22
CA ARG A 190 7.22 -67.41 0.82
C ARG A 190 8.09 -66.28 0.24
N GLU A 191 8.76 -66.52 -0.87
CA GLU A 191 9.59 -65.52 -1.57
C GLU A 191 8.76 -64.30 -2.00
N LEU A 192 7.57 -64.52 -2.57
CA LEU A 192 6.64 -63.46 -2.92
C LEU A 192 6.14 -62.68 -1.68
N GLN A 193 5.91 -63.36 -0.55
CA GLN A 193 5.51 -62.69 0.69
C GLN A 193 6.65 -61.80 1.24
N GLU A 194 7.89 -62.30 1.23
CA GLU A 194 9.08 -61.54 1.60
C GLU A 194 9.28 -60.31 0.70
N GLU A 195 9.05 -60.44 -0.61
CA GLU A 195 9.14 -59.32 -1.56
C GLU A 195 8.00 -58.31 -1.41
N ILE A 196 6.77 -58.76 -1.12
CA ILE A 196 5.63 -57.89 -0.79
C ILE A 196 5.92 -57.06 0.47
N ASP A 197 6.43 -57.69 1.54
CA ASP A 197 6.68 -57.00 2.80
C ASP A 197 7.90 -56.06 2.71
N LYS A 198 8.92 -56.43 1.93
CA LYS A 198 10.01 -55.51 1.54
C LYS A 198 9.46 -54.29 0.79
N THR A 199 8.67 -54.50 -0.26
CA THR A 199 8.09 -53.43 -1.08
C THR A 199 7.19 -52.50 -0.25
N ARG A 200 6.40 -53.05 0.68
CA ARG A 200 5.60 -52.29 1.65
C ARG A 200 6.49 -51.45 2.58
N SER A 201 7.57 -52.02 3.09
CA SER A 201 8.52 -51.29 3.95
C SER A 201 9.22 -50.16 3.19
N GLU A 202 9.59 -50.37 1.93
CA GLU A 202 10.21 -49.35 1.08
C GLU A 202 9.21 -48.24 0.74
N HIS A 203 8.00 -48.58 0.32
CA HIS A 203 6.93 -47.61 0.06
C HIS A 203 6.58 -46.79 1.31
N GLN A 204 6.52 -47.41 2.49
CA GLN A 204 6.26 -46.70 3.75
C GLN A 204 7.37 -45.70 4.08
N LYS A 205 8.64 -46.01 3.80
CA LYS A 205 9.78 -45.07 3.97
C LYS A 205 9.65 -43.88 3.02
N THR A 206 9.39 -44.14 1.74
CA THR A 206 9.18 -43.07 0.75
C THR A 206 7.97 -42.19 1.11
N LEU A 207 6.89 -42.77 1.65
CA LEU A 207 5.76 -41.99 2.17
C LEU A 207 6.15 -41.11 3.35
N THR A 208 6.95 -41.59 4.30
CA THR A 208 7.43 -40.76 5.42
C THR A 208 8.36 -39.64 4.95
N GLU A 209 9.31 -39.94 4.05
CA GLU A 209 10.20 -38.94 3.44
C GLU A 209 9.41 -37.85 2.69
N GLN A 210 8.39 -38.24 1.91
CA GLN A 210 7.50 -37.29 1.23
C GLN A 210 6.64 -36.47 2.20
N GLN A 211 6.21 -37.04 3.32
CA GLN A 211 5.46 -36.31 4.36
C GLN A 211 6.35 -35.30 5.11
N GLU A 212 7.61 -35.63 5.36
CA GLU A 212 8.61 -34.72 5.94
C GLU A 212 8.91 -33.57 4.98
N HIS A 213 9.21 -33.87 3.71
CA HIS A 213 9.42 -32.83 2.68
C HIS A 213 8.18 -31.92 2.49
N LEU A 214 6.96 -32.49 2.51
CA LEU A 214 5.72 -31.69 2.49
C LEU A 214 5.53 -30.82 3.73
N LYS A 215 6.08 -31.23 4.89
CA LYS A 215 6.07 -30.41 6.11
C LYS A 215 7.08 -29.27 6.00
N GLU A 216 8.29 -29.54 5.52
CA GLU A 216 9.32 -28.53 5.26
C GLU A 216 8.82 -27.45 4.29
N LEU A 217 8.24 -27.83 3.15
CA LEU A 217 7.67 -26.88 2.18
C LEU A 217 6.52 -26.04 2.77
N ARG A 218 5.73 -26.58 3.70
CA ARG A 218 4.68 -25.82 4.41
C ARG A 218 5.28 -24.82 5.39
N GLU A 219 6.34 -25.20 6.10
CA GLU A 219 7.07 -24.31 7.01
C GLU A 219 7.77 -23.19 6.22
N GLU A 220 8.38 -23.51 5.07
CA GLU A 220 8.93 -22.50 4.17
C GLU A 220 7.84 -21.54 3.64
N LEU A 221 6.70 -22.05 3.17
CA LEU A 221 5.58 -21.19 2.73
C LEU A 221 5.07 -20.28 3.86
N VAL A 222 5.02 -20.75 5.10
CA VAL A 222 4.63 -19.93 6.26
C VAL A 222 5.68 -18.85 6.54
N THR A 223 6.98 -19.17 6.53
CA THR A 223 8.05 -18.19 6.77
C THR A 223 8.17 -17.15 5.64
N GLN A 224 8.00 -17.56 4.38
CA GLN A 224 7.91 -16.63 3.25
C GLN A 224 6.68 -15.72 3.38
N ARG A 225 5.51 -16.26 3.74
CA ARG A 225 4.28 -15.47 3.94
C ARG A 225 4.43 -14.46 5.09
N THR A 226 5.02 -14.85 6.22
CA THR A 226 5.26 -13.91 7.34
C THR A 226 6.24 -12.83 6.94
N ARG A 227 7.35 -13.19 6.25
CA ARG A 227 8.32 -12.22 5.71
C ARG A 227 7.66 -11.19 4.79
N ILE A 228 6.80 -11.63 3.86
CA ILE A 228 6.04 -10.73 2.97
C ILE A 228 5.06 -9.86 3.76
N THR A 229 4.38 -10.42 4.77
CA THR A 229 3.45 -9.66 5.62
C THR A 229 4.17 -8.55 6.39
N ASP A 230 5.37 -8.84 6.91
CA ASP A 230 6.15 -7.87 7.68
C ASP A 230 6.84 -6.82 6.80
N THR A 231 7.30 -7.17 5.58
CA THR A 231 7.77 -6.15 4.63
C THR A 231 6.64 -5.23 4.19
N VAL A 232 5.44 -5.75 3.90
CA VAL A 232 4.26 -4.91 3.59
C VAL A 232 3.91 -3.98 4.76
N ARG A 233 3.98 -4.46 6.01
CA ARG A 233 3.77 -3.61 7.21
C ARG A 233 4.83 -2.52 7.37
N LEU A 234 6.10 -2.81 7.05
CA LEU A 234 7.17 -1.83 7.08
C LEU A 234 6.93 -0.75 6.02
N TYR A 235 6.70 -1.13 4.76
CA TYR A 235 6.38 -0.19 3.70
C TYR A 235 5.13 0.65 4.02
N GLN A 236 4.07 0.06 4.59
CA GLN A 236 2.90 0.82 5.05
C GLN A 236 3.24 1.87 6.11
N ARG A 237 4.10 1.55 7.07
CA ARG A 237 4.57 2.51 8.09
C ARG A 237 5.41 3.63 7.48
N GLU A 238 6.31 3.31 6.55
CA GLU A 238 7.11 4.30 5.83
C GLU A 238 6.22 5.24 4.99
N LEU A 239 5.23 4.70 4.28
CA LEU A 239 4.29 5.47 3.47
C LEU A 239 3.42 6.41 4.34
N VAL A 240 2.94 5.93 5.49
CA VAL A 240 2.21 6.77 6.47
C VAL A 240 3.12 7.84 7.07
N ALA A 241 4.37 7.53 7.41
CA ALA A 241 5.33 8.50 7.93
C ALA A 241 5.66 9.59 6.89
N ALA A 242 5.91 9.20 5.64
CA ALA A 242 6.17 10.11 4.53
C ALA A 242 4.95 11.01 4.24
N ASN A 243 3.74 10.46 4.26
CA ASN A 243 2.52 11.25 4.06
C ASN A 243 2.28 12.24 5.21
N ASN A 244 2.47 11.81 6.46
CA ASN A 244 2.37 12.69 7.63
C ASN A 244 3.39 13.84 7.59
N GLU A 245 4.60 13.61 7.07
CA GLU A 245 5.62 14.66 6.92
C GLU A 245 5.28 15.60 5.76
N ALA A 246 4.78 15.08 4.63
CA ALA A 246 4.27 15.89 3.53
C ALA A 246 3.10 16.79 3.98
N ASP A 247 2.15 16.26 4.76
CA ASP A 247 1.05 17.02 5.34
C ASP A 247 1.54 18.09 6.34
N ARG A 248 2.58 17.79 7.14
CA ARG A 248 3.23 18.78 8.02
C ARG A 248 3.90 19.92 7.25
N LEU A 249 4.63 19.61 6.19
CA LEU A 249 5.25 20.61 5.33
C LEU A 249 4.18 21.48 4.66
N ARG A 250 3.17 20.85 4.04
CA ARG A 250 2.05 21.54 3.38
C ARG A 250 1.25 22.43 4.34
N THR A 251 0.97 21.97 5.56
CA THR A 251 0.29 22.79 6.58
C THR A 251 1.18 23.92 7.11
N GLY A 252 2.50 23.72 7.16
CA GLY A 252 3.48 24.76 7.44
C GLY A 252 3.52 25.85 6.36
N GLU A 253 3.50 25.46 5.07
CA GLU A 253 3.42 26.38 3.93
C GLU A 253 2.10 27.15 3.90
N LEU A 254 0.97 26.47 4.11
CA LEU A 254 -0.34 27.11 4.22
C LEU A 254 -0.37 28.16 5.35
N ARG A 255 0.22 27.85 6.52
CA ARG A 255 0.35 28.83 7.61
C ARG A 255 1.23 30.02 7.24
N LYS A 256 2.36 29.81 6.56
CA LYS A 256 3.21 30.92 6.06
C LYS A 256 2.45 31.81 5.08
N GLY A 257 1.72 31.21 4.13
CA GLY A 257 0.86 31.93 3.19
C GLY A 257 -0.25 32.70 3.89
N GLN A 258 -0.92 32.09 4.87
CA GLN A 258 -1.96 32.73 5.67
C GLN A 258 -1.42 33.94 6.45
N ASN A 259 -0.24 33.80 7.06
CA ASN A 259 0.42 34.90 7.78
C ASN A 259 0.75 36.06 6.82
N LEU A 260 1.37 35.76 5.67
CA LEU A 260 1.69 36.78 4.65
C LEU A 260 0.43 37.51 4.16
N LEU A 261 -0.69 36.80 4.00
CA LEU A 261 -1.97 37.37 3.58
C LEU A 261 -2.56 38.26 4.68
N ASN A 262 -2.44 37.86 5.95
CA ASN A 262 -2.82 38.70 7.09
C ASN A 262 -1.94 39.95 7.21
N ASP A 263 -0.62 39.83 6.98
CA ASP A 263 0.32 40.96 7.02
C ASP A 263 0.00 41.97 5.90
N ILE A 264 -0.25 41.49 4.68
CA ILE A 264 -0.69 42.32 3.55
C ILE A 264 -2.05 42.97 3.83
N ALA A 265 -3.00 42.25 4.44
CA ALA A 265 -4.30 42.81 4.83
C ALA A 265 -4.16 43.91 5.90
N ALA A 266 -3.24 43.76 6.85
CA ALA A 266 -2.94 44.79 7.85
C ALA A 266 -2.30 46.04 7.23
N VAL A 267 -1.38 45.86 6.27
CA VAL A 267 -0.80 46.98 5.50
C VAL A 267 -1.88 47.68 4.67
N LEU A 268 -2.75 46.95 3.98
CA LEU A 268 -3.88 47.52 3.23
C LEU A 268 -4.81 48.34 4.14
N GLN A 269 -5.20 47.81 5.31
CA GLN A 269 -6.02 48.57 6.26
C GLN A 269 -5.32 49.84 6.77
N GLN A 270 -4.00 49.80 6.97
CA GLN A 270 -3.22 50.96 7.35
C GLN A 270 -3.14 52.00 6.21
N GLU A 271 -2.94 51.54 4.96
CA GLU A 271 -2.97 52.41 3.78
C GLU A 271 -4.35 53.04 3.59
N GLU A 272 -5.44 52.25 3.63
CA GLU A 272 -6.83 52.72 3.55
C GLU A 272 -7.12 53.79 4.61
N ALA A 273 -6.78 53.53 5.88
CA ALA A 273 -6.95 54.51 6.95
C ALA A 273 -6.12 55.78 6.74
N SER A 274 -4.88 55.66 6.25
CA SER A 274 -4.03 56.82 5.95
C SER A 274 -4.54 57.63 4.75
N HIS A 275 -5.08 56.94 3.74
CA HIS A 275 -5.72 57.55 2.57
C HIS A 275 -7.00 58.27 2.94
N GLU A 276 -7.82 57.72 3.84
CA GLU A 276 -9.04 58.36 4.32
C GLU A 276 -8.73 59.61 5.16
N ILE A 277 -7.73 59.57 6.03
CA ILE A 277 -7.23 60.75 6.74
C ILE A 277 -6.71 61.81 5.75
N LEU A 278 -5.91 61.41 4.77
CA LEU A 278 -5.36 62.34 3.77
C LEU A 278 -6.46 62.92 2.86
N HIS A 279 -7.48 62.14 2.52
CA HIS A 279 -8.66 62.60 1.79
C HIS A 279 -9.48 63.61 2.61
N GLN A 280 -9.68 63.36 3.91
CA GLN A 280 -10.34 64.31 4.81
C GLN A 280 -9.56 65.63 4.90
N ILE A 281 -8.24 65.58 5.07
CA ILE A 281 -7.38 66.78 5.10
C ILE A 281 -7.48 67.56 3.78
N LEU A 282 -7.36 66.90 2.63
CA LEU A 282 -7.49 67.54 1.32
C LEU A 282 -8.90 68.13 1.08
N GLN A 283 -9.94 67.48 1.60
CA GLN A 283 -11.32 67.96 1.53
C GLN A 283 -11.55 69.19 2.43
N ASP A 284 -10.97 69.21 3.63
CA ASP A 284 -11.03 70.34 4.55
C ASP A 284 -10.21 71.53 4.05
N ASP A 285 -9.00 71.30 3.54
CA ASP A 285 -8.19 72.32 2.86
C ASP A 285 -8.90 72.86 1.62
N GLY A 286 -9.52 71.98 0.81
CA GLY A 286 -10.36 72.37 -0.31
C GLY A 286 -11.52 73.29 0.11
N GLN A 287 -12.24 72.93 1.17
CA GLN A 287 -13.29 73.77 1.74
C GLN A 287 -12.77 75.09 2.30
N GLN A 288 -11.61 75.10 2.97
CA GLN A 288 -10.97 76.32 3.47
C GLN A 288 -10.56 77.25 2.32
N MET A 289 -9.98 76.71 1.24
CA MET A 289 -9.63 77.48 0.04
C MET A 289 -10.88 78.02 -0.66
N THR A 290 -11.96 77.25 -0.76
CA THR A 290 -13.24 77.73 -1.30
C THR A 290 -13.84 78.84 -0.43
N LYS A 291 -13.82 78.71 0.90
CA LYS A 291 -14.26 79.78 1.83
C LYS A 291 -13.41 81.03 1.69
N ALA A 292 -12.08 80.89 1.72
CA ALA A 292 -11.16 82.02 1.56
C ALA A 292 -11.33 82.72 0.20
N ALA A 293 -11.55 81.97 -0.88
CA ALA A 293 -11.87 82.53 -2.19
C ALA A 293 -13.21 83.28 -2.18
N GLY A 294 -14.24 82.74 -1.51
CA GLY A 294 -15.52 83.42 -1.30
C GLY A 294 -15.40 84.70 -0.47
N ASP A 295 -14.65 84.67 0.63
CA ASP A 295 -14.38 85.84 1.48
C ASP A 295 -13.60 86.93 0.72
N TRP A 296 -12.65 86.53 -0.15
CA TRP A 296 -11.94 87.47 -1.03
C TRP A 296 -12.84 88.03 -2.13
N LEU A 297 -13.74 87.21 -2.69
CA LEU A 297 -14.76 87.67 -3.64
C LEU A 297 -15.64 88.74 -3.00
N LEU A 298 -16.25 88.43 -1.85
CA LEU A 298 -17.10 89.36 -1.08
C LEU A 298 -16.36 90.66 -0.73
N LYS A 299 -15.12 90.59 -0.23
CA LYS A 299 -14.30 91.78 0.04
C LYS A 299 -14.01 92.59 -1.22
N SER A 300 -13.80 91.92 -2.36
CA SER A 300 -13.59 92.62 -3.63
C SER A 300 -14.87 93.29 -4.12
N GLU A 301 -16.03 92.67 -3.96
CA GLU A 301 -17.34 93.25 -4.25
C GLU A 301 -17.66 94.43 -3.33
N GLU A 302 -17.38 94.33 -2.01
CA GLU A 302 -17.50 95.45 -1.06
C GLU A 302 -16.58 96.63 -1.43
N VAL A 303 -15.33 96.35 -1.81
CA VAL A 303 -14.37 97.40 -2.22
C VAL A 303 -14.79 98.04 -3.54
N ILE A 304 -15.26 97.25 -4.51
CA ILE A 304 -15.81 97.74 -5.79
C ILE A 304 -17.03 98.61 -5.52
N GLY A 305 -18.04 98.12 -4.79
CA GLY A 305 -19.26 98.87 -4.49
C GLY A 305 -19.00 100.16 -3.69
N ARG A 306 -18.01 100.16 -2.78
CA ARG A 306 -17.55 101.38 -2.11
C ARG A 306 -16.92 102.38 -3.09
N LEU A 307 -16.05 101.92 -4.00
CA LEU A 307 -15.41 102.77 -5.00
C LEU A 307 -16.43 103.30 -6.03
N GLU A 308 -17.41 102.49 -6.44
CA GLU A 308 -18.52 102.91 -7.29
C GLU A 308 -19.39 103.98 -6.59
N GLY A 309 -19.69 103.80 -5.29
CA GLY A 309 -20.36 104.82 -4.49
C GLY A 309 -19.57 106.12 -4.35
N GLU A 310 -18.24 106.03 -4.21
CA GLU A 310 -17.36 107.20 -4.13
C GLU A 310 -17.22 107.92 -5.49
N ILE A 311 -17.20 107.18 -6.60
CA ILE A 311 -17.30 107.73 -7.97
C ILE A 311 -18.64 108.47 -8.14
N ALA A 312 -19.77 107.85 -7.79
CA ALA A 312 -21.09 108.47 -7.91
C ALA A 312 -21.21 109.76 -7.06
N HIS A 313 -20.65 109.76 -5.85
CA HIS A 313 -20.57 110.95 -5.00
C HIS A 313 -19.70 112.06 -5.64
N LEU A 314 -18.53 111.71 -6.19
CA LEU A 314 -17.66 112.68 -6.87
C LEU A 314 -18.29 113.25 -8.16
N GLU A 315 -19.05 112.45 -8.91
CA GLU A 315 -19.83 112.92 -10.05
C GLU A 315 -20.94 113.90 -9.63
N GLN A 316 -21.65 113.61 -8.52
CA GLN A 316 -22.66 114.51 -7.96
C GLN A 316 -22.04 115.84 -7.49
N VAL A 317 -20.91 115.82 -6.79
CA VAL A 317 -20.18 117.02 -6.36
C VAL A 317 -19.66 117.81 -7.58
N LYS A 318 -19.14 117.13 -8.61
CA LYS A 318 -18.73 117.76 -9.87
C LYS A 318 -19.90 118.49 -10.53
N LYS A 319 -21.09 117.87 -10.57
CA LYS A 319 -22.30 118.48 -11.13
C LYS A 319 -22.73 119.73 -10.36
N GLN A 320 -22.82 119.65 -9.03
CA GLN A 320 -23.15 120.79 -8.17
C GLN A 320 -22.15 121.95 -8.30
N ASN A 321 -20.86 121.65 -8.44
CA ASN A 321 -19.84 122.67 -8.67
C ASN A 321 -19.95 123.30 -10.07
N SER A 322 -20.29 122.53 -11.11
CA SER A 322 -20.57 123.10 -12.44
C SER A 322 -21.81 124.00 -12.47
N GLU A 323 -22.86 123.64 -11.73
CA GLU A 323 -24.06 124.47 -11.57
C GLU A 323 -23.72 125.80 -10.86
N LYS A 324 -22.91 125.77 -9.79
CA LYS A 324 -22.43 126.98 -9.11
C LYS A 324 -21.54 127.87 -9.97
N ILE A 325 -20.66 127.31 -10.81
CA ILE A 325 -19.81 128.09 -11.71
C ILE A 325 -20.68 128.82 -12.75
N PHE A 326 -21.64 128.12 -13.35
CA PHE A 326 -22.57 128.71 -14.32
C PHE A 326 -23.39 129.88 -13.72
N GLU A 327 -23.84 129.76 -12.47
CA GLU A 327 -24.56 130.83 -11.78
C GLU A 327 -23.67 132.07 -11.51
N MET A 328 -22.38 131.87 -11.19
CA MET A 328 -21.43 132.99 -11.00
C MET A 328 -21.03 133.66 -12.32
N GLU A 329 -20.78 132.87 -13.38
CA GLU A 329 -20.47 133.40 -14.71
C GLU A 329 -21.61 134.31 -15.22
N ARG A 330 -22.87 133.91 -14.98
CA ARG A 330 -24.04 134.74 -15.30
C ARG A 330 -24.08 136.05 -14.51
N GLN A 331 -23.75 136.05 -13.21
CA GLN A 331 -23.74 137.27 -12.39
C GLN A 331 -22.64 138.25 -12.81
N ASP A 332 -21.47 137.78 -13.24
CA ASP A 332 -20.41 138.65 -13.77
C ASP A 332 -20.80 139.29 -15.11
N GLU A 333 -21.55 138.57 -15.97
CA GLU A 333 -22.00 139.09 -17.26
C GLU A 333 -23.08 140.19 -17.10
N GLU A 334 -24.04 140.00 -16.17
CA GLU A 334 -25.04 141.02 -15.81
C GLU A 334 -24.37 142.29 -15.20
N ASN A 335 -23.37 142.13 -14.34
CA ASN A 335 -22.58 143.26 -13.78
C ASN A 335 -21.77 144.03 -14.84
N MET A 336 -21.24 143.34 -15.86
CA MET A 336 -20.46 143.95 -16.94
C MET A 336 -21.32 144.79 -17.90
N GLU A 337 -22.60 144.44 -18.09
CA GLU A 337 -23.53 145.28 -18.85
C GLU A 337 -23.93 146.56 -18.12
N GLU A 338 -24.16 146.48 -16.81
CA GLU A 338 -24.60 147.64 -16.02
C GLU A 338 -23.52 148.73 -15.97
N LYS A 339 -22.24 148.31 -15.87
CA LYS A 339 -21.08 149.20 -15.89
C LYS A 339 -20.93 149.99 -17.20
N LYS A 340 -21.20 149.36 -18.35
CA LYS A 340 -21.19 150.03 -19.66
C LYS A 340 -22.23 151.15 -19.77
N ARG A 341 -23.44 150.93 -19.24
CA ARG A 341 -24.52 151.94 -19.30
C ARG A 341 -24.17 153.19 -18.50
N TRP A 342 -23.43 153.04 -17.40
CA TRP A 342 -22.94 154.15 -16.58
C TRP A 342 -21.87 155.00 -17.31
N GLU A 343 -20.90 154.35 -17.96
CA GLU A 343 -19.82 155.01 -18.70
C GLU A 343 -20.34 155.82 -19.92
N GLU A 344 -21.40 155.36 -20.58
CA GLU A 344 -22.01 156.08 -21.72
C GLU A 344 -22.78 157.35 -21.27
N GLU A 345 -23.37 157.36 -20.07
CA GLU A 345 -24.13 158.51 -19.54
C GLU A 345 -23.24 159.66 -19.07
N GLU A 346 -22.09 159.38 -18.45
CA GLU A 346 -21.12 160.42 -18.06
C GLU A 346 -20.46 161.07 -19.29
N ALA A 347 -20.12 160.28 -20.31
CA ALA A 347 -19.52 160.76 -21.55
C ALA A 347 -20.44 161.72 -22.33
N PHE A 348 -21.76 161.60 -22.19
CA PHE A 348 -22.73 162.53 -22.77
C PHE A 348 -22.78 163.88 -22.03
N LYS A 349 -22.75 163.86 -20.69
CA LYS A 349 -22.80 165.08 -19.85
C LYS A 349 -21.56 165.97 -20.03
N GLN A 350 -20.38 165.40 -20.22
CA GLN A 350 -19.14 166.17 -20.41
C GLN A 350 -19.13 166.96 -21.74
N ARG A 351 -19.59 166.36 -22.85
CA ARG A 351 -19.66 167.02 -24.18
C ARG A 351 -20.64 168.20 -24.24
N MET A 352 -21.66 168.18 -23.39
CA MET A 352 -22.65 169.27 -23.24
C MET A 352 -22.07 170.50 -22.53
N HIS A 353 -21.11 170.32 -21.63
CA HIS A 353 -20.48 171.42 -20.90
C HIS A 353 -19.43 172.19 -21.71
N GLU A 354 -18.64 171.51 -22.55
CA GLU A 354 -17.65 172.16 -23.43
C GLU A 354 -18.32 173.08 -24.47
N THR A 355 -19.39 172.60 -25.12
CA THR A 355 -20.09 173.35 -26.18
C THR A 355 -20.75 174.64 -25.70
N LEU A 356 -21.16 174.71 -24.43
CA LEU A 356 -21.69 175.95 -23.81
C LEU A 356 -20.59 176.93 -23.38
N PHE A 357 -19.38 176.46 -23.11
CA PHE A 357 -18.24 177.30 -22.72
C PHE A 357 -17.68 178.07 -23.92
N ASP A 358 -17.50 177.40 -25.06
CA ASP A 358 -16.97 178.00 -26.29
C ASP A 358 -17.90 179.08 -26.88
N ALA A 359 -19.22 178.86 -26.82
CA ALA A 359 -20.22 179.83 -27.25
C ALA A 359 -20.16 181.16 -26.47
N ARG A 360 -19.70 181.14 -25.21
CA ARG A 360 -19.54 182.32 -24.36
C ARG A 360 -18.26 183.10 -24.70
N ASN A 361 -17.15 182.42 -24.99
CA ASN A 361 -15.88 183.06 -25.34
C ASN A 361 -15.93 183.75 -26.71
N MET A 362 -16.57 183.15 -27.72
CA MET A 362 -16.75 183.76 -29.04
C MET A 362 -17.46 185.13 -29.01
N ARG A 363 -18.40 185.35 -28.07
CA ARG A 363 -19.04 186.67 -27.90
C ARG A 363 -18.09 187.75 -27.37
N LEU A 364 -17.11 187.38 -26.55
CA LEU A 364 -16.13 188.32 -25.97
C LEU A 364 -15.03 188.71 -26.98
N GLU A 365 -14.63 187.79 -27.87
CA GLU A 365 -13.62 188.09 -28.90
C GLU A 365 -14.13 189.07 -29.97
N VAL A 366 -15.40 189.00 -30.36
CA VAL A 366 -15.99 189.94 -31.33
C VAL A 366 -15.99 191.38 -30.79
N THR A 367 -16.33 191.59 -29.51
CA THR A 367 -16.29 192.93 -28.89
C THR A 367 -14.86 193.46 -28.76
N ARG A 368 -13.89 192.56 -28.50
CA ARG A 368 -12.47 192.92 -28.37
C ARG A 368 -11.85 193.40 -29.69
N LYS A 369 -12.29 192.83 -30.81
CA LYS A 369 -11.77 193.14 -32.15
C LYS A 369 -12.16 194.55 -32.63
N TYR A 370 -13.43 194.92 -32.43
CA TYR A 370 -13.97 196.25 -32.79
C TYR A 370 -13.24 197.42 -32.12
N LEU A 371 -12.74 197.22 -30.88
CA LEU A 371 -12.00 198.24 -30.12
C LEU A 371 -10.50 198.32 -30.49
N GLN A 372 -9.95 197.32 -31.18
CA GLN A 372 -8.54 197.32 -31.61
C GLN A 372 -8.36 197.83 -33.04
N ASP A 373 -9.32 197.58 -33.93
CA ASP A 373 -9.26 198.04 -35.32
C ASP A 373 -9.47 199.56 -35.45
N THR A 374 -10.12 200.20 -34.47
CA THR A 374 -10.26 201.66 -34.39
C THR A 374 -8.99 202.40 -33.97
N TRP A 375 -8.00 201.72 -33.37
CA TRP A 375 -6.76 202.35 -32.88
C TRP A 375 -5.54 202.14 -33.79
N ARG A 376 -5.63 201.22 -34.76
CA ARG A 376 -4.54 200.96 -35.74
C ARG A 376 -4.61 201.78 -37.02
N LEU A 377 -5.60 202.66 -37.16
CA LEU A 377 -5.76 203.58 -38.29
C LEU A 377 -4.85 204.84 -38.23
N ALA A 378 -3.86 204.87 -37.33
CA ALA A 378 -3.24 206.13 -36.87
C ALA A 378 -1.72 206.30 -37.11
N LEU A 379 -1.00 205.34 -37.71
CA LEU A 379 0.49 205.42 -37.81
C LEU A 379 1.16 204.82 -39.07
N ASP A 380 0.39 204.38 -40.07
CA ASP A 380 0.81 204.26 -41.49
C ASP A 380 1.96 203.24 -41.80
N PRO A 381 2.58 203.14 -43.01
CA PRO A 381 2.47 201.92 -43.84
C PRO A 381 3.88 201.37 -44.27
N PRO A 382 4.10 200.58 -45.37
CA PRO A 382 3.21 199.77 -46.23
C PRO A 382 3.70 198.29 -46.45
N ASP A 383 2.85 197.46 -47.09
CA ASP A 383 3.21 196.34 -48.01
C ASP A 383 4.14 195.18 -47.52
N PRO A 384 4.38 194.11 -48.33
CA PRO A 384 3.42 193.23 -49.01
C PRO A 384 3.64 191.71 -48.71
N GLU A 385 2.83 190.88 -49.39
CA GLU A 385 3.24 189.59 -50.00
C GLU A 385 3.29 188.24 -49.21
N LYS A 386 2.88 187.18 -49.95
CA LYS A 386 3.35 185.77 -49.92
C LYS A 386 2.93 184.85 -48.73
N LYS A 387 2.86 183.51 -48.85
CA LYS A 387 2.44 182.56 -49.94
C LYS A 387 2.50 181.09 -49.41
N LYS A 388 1.43 180.30 -49.65
CA LYS A 388 1.41 178.87 -50.09
C LYS A 388 2.15 177.71 -49.34
N LYS A 389 1.46 176.54 -49.36
CA LYS A 389 1.91 175.11 -49.43
C LYS A 389 2.41 174.40 -48.14
N LYS A 390 2.54 173.05 -48.04
CA LYS A 390 1.83 171.83 -48.58
C LYS A 390 2.64 170.56 -48.20
N GLY A 391 2.00 169.48 -47.70
CA GLY A 391 2.63 168.15 -47.43
C GLY A 391 3.22 168.00 -46.01
N SER A 392 3.65 166.83 -45.49
CA SER A 392 3.78 165.48 -46.06
C SER A 392 4.14 164.39 -44.99
N LYS A 393 3.37 163.29 -44.91
CA LYS A 393 3.80 161.86 -44.91
C LYS A 393 4.80 161.35 -43.83
N GLY A 394 4.34 160.50 -42.90
CA GLY A 394 5.14 159.68 -41.94
C GLY A 394 4.77 158.17 -41.95
N LYS A 395 5.59 157.24 -41.40
CA LYS A 395 5.49 155.78 -41.68
C LYS A 395 6.31 154.81 -40.77
N LYS A 396 5.68 153.70 -40.33
CA LYS A 396 6.21 152.34 -39.93
C LYS A 396 6.95 152.08 -38.57
N GLY A 397 6.61 150.91 -37.97
CA GLY A 397 7.40 150.08 -36.99
C GLY A 397 6.63 149.72 -35.69
N SER A 398 6.85 148.61 -34.93
CA SER A 398 7.48 147.28 -35.17
C SER A 398 7.30 146.30 -33.97
N LYS A 399 6.81 145.06 -34.20
CA LYS A 399 6.99 143.73 -33.49
C LYS A 399 7.35 143.58 -31.97
N GLY A 400 6.65 142.63 -31.29
CA GLY A 400 7.06 141.83 -30.09
C GLY A 400 6.05 141.87 -28.92
N LYS A 401 5.80 140.84 -28.07
CA LYS A 401 6.41 139.50 -27.79
C LYS A 401 5.39 138.52 -27.10
N LYS A 402 5.68 137.20 -27.10
CA LYS A 402 4.87 135.98 -26.76
C LYS A 402 4.14 135.84 -25.40
N GLY A 403 3.12 134.97 -25.39
CA GLY A 403 2.60 134.13 -24.27
C GLY A 403 1.06 134.17 -24.19
N LYS A 404 0.29 133.07 -24.25
CA LYS A 404 0.54 131.64 -24.02
C LYS A 404 -0.05 130.79 -25.14
#